data_AF-A0A7Y2MUG9-F1
#
_entry.id   AF-A0A7Y2MUG9-F1
#
_cell.length_a   1.000
_cell.length_b   1.000
_cell.length_c   1.000
_cell.angle_alpha   90.00
_cell.angle_beta   90.00
_cell.angle_gamma   90.00
#
_symmetry.space_group_name_H-M   'P 1'
#
loop_
_entity.id
_entity.type
_entity.pdbx_description
1 polymer ?
#
loop_
_entity_poly.entity_id
_entity_poly.type
_entity_poly.pdbx_seq_one_letter_code
_entity_poly.pdbx_strand_id
1 'polypeptide(L)'
;MSVNDETPLREPQVRSGGVPLPMAPVPEPLGGVPGHGGEDPDMADGPDRRTVLKWMALAAAAPAVGGCAEPGSTSGGTAAAGGAAGTTDAAAATSPGVGNPLAAGTPWDPDLIAPRRHWDLVLSEDERAGLAVLCDVIIPADEVSPAASAVGAVDYIDEWVSAPYDGQRADLVLVRGGLVWLDRESETRFGEGRRFRDLTDAEKTAICDDICWIRRAAPEHRMAARFFAKMRDLTATAFYTTHEGMADIGYVGNTALARWEAPPAEVLRHLGLA
;
A
#
# COMPACT_ATOMS: atom_id res chain seq x y z
N MET A 1 -31.77 57.14 30.76
CA MET A 1 -32.67 57.14 29.60
C MET A 1 -32.26 55.98 28.73
N SER A 2 -32.98 54.86 28.87
CA SER A 2 -32.85 53.69 28.00
C SER A 2 -33.34 54.05 26.60
N VAL A 3 -32.60 53.66 25.59
CA VAL A 3 -33.11 53.52 24.23
C VAL A 3 -32.76 52.11 23.79
N ASN A 4 -33.79 51.29 23.68
CA ASN A 4 -33.76 49.94 23.11
C ASN A 4 -33.47 50.06 21.61
N ASP A 5 -32.49 49.30 21.13
CA ASP A 5 -32.29 49.03 19.71
C ASP A 5 -32.42 47.51 19.51
N GLU A 6 -33.67 47.07 19.30
CA GLU A 6 -33.98 45.70 18.89
C GLU A 6 -33.97 45.64 17.37
N THR A 7 -32.86 45.20 16.80
CA THR A 7 -32.77 44.78 15.39
C THR A 7 -33.09 43.28 15.29
N PRO A 8 -34.11 42.84 14.52
CA PRO A 8 -34.54 41.45 14.52
C PRO A 8 -33.56 40.54 13.74
N LEU A 9 -33.30 39.37 14.33
CA LEU A 9 -32.53 38.26 13.78
C LEU A 9 -33.16 37.76 12.46
N ARG A 10 -32.37 37.71 11.38
CA ARG A 10 -32.75 37.09 10.11
C ARG A 10 -32.85 35.57 10.25
N GLU A 11 -34.02 35.02 9.98
CA GLU A 11 -34.24 33.58 9.82
C GLU A 11 -33.43 33.01 8.63
N PRO A 12 -32.96 31.75 8.73
CA PRO A 12 -32.25 31.10 7.63
C PRO A 12 -33.22 30.70 6.51
N GLN A 13 -33.03 31.28 5.34
CA GLN A 13 -33.77 30.93 4.12
C GLN A 13 -33.35 29.54 3.62
N VAL A 14 -34.28 28.58 3.75
CA VAL A 14 -34.21 27.25 3.12
C VAL A 14 -34.27 27.43 1.60
N ARG A 15 -33.19 27.14 0.90
CA ARG A 15 -33.18 27.08 -0.57
C ARG A 15 -33.81 25.77 -1.04
N SER A 16 -35.13 25.76 -1.21
CA SER A 16 -35.83 24.75 -2.00
C SER A 16 -35.66 25.07 -3.49
N GLY A 17 -35.04 24.18 -4.26
CA GLY A 17 -35.00 24.30 -5.72
C GLY A 17 -33.80 23.65 -6.40
N GLY A 18 -33.60 22.35 -6.20
CA GLY A 18 -32.68 21.56 -7.04
C GLY A 18 -33.42 21.05 -8.27
N VAL A 19 -33.04 21.53 -9.45
CA VAL A 19 -33.45 20.96 -10.75
C VAL A 19 -32.74 19.61 -10.91
N PRO A 20 -33.43 18.49 -11.20
CA PRO A 20 -32.76 17.21 -11.38
C PRO A 20 -31.98 17.20 -12.70
N LEU A 21 -30.70 16.82 -12.63
CA LEU A 21 -29.87 16.56 -13.81
C LEU A 21 -30.36 15.27 -14.50
N PRO A 22 -30.47 15.23 -15.84
CA PRO A 22 -30.90 14.03 -16.55
C PRO A 22 -29.84 12.92 -16.46
N MET A 23 -30.28 11.73 -16.02
CA MET A 23 -29.50 10.50 -16.04
C MET A 23 -29.16 10.12 -17.49
N ALA A 24 -27.87 9.93 -17.78
CA ALA A 24 -27.43 9.35 -19.05
C ALA A 24 -27.92 7.90 -19.17
N PRO A 25 -28.39 7.44 -20.34
CA PRO A 25 -28.88 6.08 -20.51
C PRO A 25 -27.73 5.05 -20.46
N VAL A 26 -28.02 3.94 -19.79
CA VAL A 26 -27.18 2.73 -19.73
C VAL A 26 -27.12 2.09 -21.11
N PRO A 27 -25.95 1.74 -21.66
CA PRO A 27 -25.88 1.03 -22.93
C PRO A 27 -26.38 -0.41 -22.80
N GLU A 28 -27.28 -0.82 -23.71
CA GLU A 28 -27.75 -2.21 -23.86
C GLU A 28 -26.60 -3.16 -24.27
N PRO A 29 -26.68 -4.45 -23.88
CA PRO A 29 -25.68 -5.44 -24.27
C PRO A 29 -25.75 -5.73 -25.79
N LEU A 30 -24.59 -5.65 -26.43
CA LEU A 30 -24.41 -5.93 -27.86
C LEU A 30 -24.88 -7.36 -28.19
N GLY A 31 -25.72 -7.43 -29.22
CA GLY A 31 -26.34 -8.65 -29.73
C GLY A 31 -25.33 -9.70 -30.21
N GLY A 32 -25.81 -10.95 -30.18
CA GLY A 32 -25.06 -12.16 -30.48
C GLY A 32 -24.46 -12.18 -31.89
N VAL A 33 -23.29 -12.82 -31.96
CA VAL A 33 -22.52 -13.02 -33.19
C VAL A 33 -23.23 -14.07 -34.08
N PRO A 34 -23.54 -13.77 -35.35
CA PRO A 34 -24.11 -14.75 -36.26
C PRO A 34 -23.04 -15.78 -36.68
N GLY A 35 -23.40 -17.06 -36.62
CA GLY A 35 -22.57 -18.15 -37.09
C GLY A 35 -22.29 -18.03 -38.60
N HIS A 36 -21.02 -18.10 -38.96
CA HIS A 36 -20.60 -18.35 -40.34
C HIS A 36 -20.36 -19.85 -40.51
N GLY A 37 -21.34 -20.51 -41.15
CA GLY A 37 -21.09 -21.72 -41.90
C GLY A 37 -20.40 -21.35 -43.21
N GLY A 38 -19.18 -21.83 -43.37
CA GLY A 38 -18.42 -21.81 -44.60
C GLY A 38 -17.50 -23.02 -44.59
N GLU A 39 -17.88 -24.04 -45.36
CA GLU A 39 -17.03 -25.19 -45.67
C GLU A 39 -15.93 -24.75 -46.65
N ASP A 40 -14.68 -25.03 -46.31
CA ASP A 40 -13.57 -25.20 -47.26
C ASP A 40 -12.80 -26.47 -46.89
N PRO A 41 -12.27 -27.22 -47.88
CA PRO A 41 -11.85 -28.61 -47.70
C PRO A 41 -10.35 -28.80 -47.43
N ASP A 42 -10.05 -29.87 -46.69
CA ASP A 42 -8.80 -30.65 -46.66
C ASP A 42 -7.53 -29.97 -46.10
N MET A 43 -7.40 -29.99 -44.77
CA MET A 43 -6.11 -30.04 -44.06
C MET A 43 -6.24 -31.03 -42.91
N ALA A 44 -5.44 -32.10 -42.94
CA ALA A 44 -5.46 -33.20 -41.98
C ALA A 44 -5.43 -32.70 -40.52
N ASP A 45 -6.49 -33.01 -39.79
CA ASP A 45 -6.68 -32.61 -38.40
C ASP A 45 -5.70 -33.36 -37.50
N GLY A 46 -4.82 -32.62 -36.83
CA GLY A 46 -3.91 -33.17 -35.82
C GLY A 46 -4.69 -33.69 -34.61
N PRO A 47 -4.12 -34.57 -33.78
CA PRO A 47 -4.82 -35.10 -32.61
C PRO A 47 -5.24 -33.96 -31.67
N ASP A 48 -6.54 -33.94 -31.33
CA ASP A 48 -7.13 -32.98 -30.39
C ASP A 48 -6.29 -32.83 -29.10
N ARG A 49 -6.33 -31.65 -28.48
CA ARG A 49 -5.56 -31.31 -27.28
C ARG A 49 -5.76 -32.33 -26.15
N ARG A 50 -6.97 -32.90 -26.01
CA ARG A 50 -7.22 -33.97 -25.03
C ARG A 50 -6.52 -35.27 -25.38
N THR A 51 -6.35 -35.58 -26.66
CA THR A 51 -5.61 -36.75 -27.13
C THR A 51 -4.12 -36.59 -26.82
N VAL A 52 -3.56 -35.40 -27.08
CA VAL A 52 -2.15 -35.09 -26.72
C VAL A 52 -1.93 -35.23 -25.21
N LEU A 53 -2.86 -34.72 -24.39
CA LEU A 53 -2.77 -34.86 -22.93
C LEU A 53 -2.87 -36.31 -22.44
N LYS A 54 -3.72 -37.13 -23.08
CA LYS A 54 -3.81 -38.56 -22.78
C LYS A 54 -2.52 -39.31 -23.14
N TRP A 55 -1.87 -38.93 -24.23
CA TRP A 55 -0.61 -39.52 -24.66
C TRP A 55 0.54 -39.17 -23.71
N MET A 56 0.60 -37.91 -23.26
CA MET A 56 1.58 -37.49 -22.26
C MET A 56 1.35 -38.18 -20.90
N ALA A 57 0.09 -38.37 -20.47
CA ALA A 57 -0.21 -39.09 -19.25
C ALA A 57 0.18 -40.58 -19.32
N LEU A 58 0.06 -41.20 -20.50
CA LEU A 58 0.43 -42.61 -20.71
C LEU A 58 1.95 -42.83 -20.69
N ALA A 59 2.74 -41.81 -21.08
CA ALA A 59 4.21 -41.89 -21.08
C ALA A 59 4.85 -41.81 -19.67
N ALA A 60 4.11 -41.39 -18.64
CA ALA A 60 4.60 -41.29 -17.27
C ALA A 60 4.49 -42.61 -16.47
N ALA A 61 3.89 -43.65 -17.05
CA ALA A 61 3.70 -44.96 -16.42
C ALA A 61 4.61 -46.03 -17.04
N ALA A 62 5.92 -45.78 -17.08
CA ALA A 62 6.92 -46.80 -17.30
C ALA A 62 7.66 -47.08 -15.98
N PRO A 63 7.78 -48.34 -15.53
CA PRO A 63 8.53 -48.66 -14.33
C PRO A 63 10.03 -48.43 -14.61
N ALA A 64 10.67 -47.61 -13.77
CA ALA A 64 12.12 -47.53 -13.71
C ALA A 64 12.65 -48.88 -13.18
N VAL A 65 13.21 -49.69 -14.08
CA VAL A 65 13.97 -50.89 -13.75
C VAL A 65 15.42 -50.46 -13.49
N GLY A 66 15.90 -50.69 -12.27
CA GLY A 66 17.26 -51.20 -12.03
C GLY A 66 18.33 -50.25 -11.49
N GLY A 67 18.78 -50.55 -10.26
CA GLY A 67 20.16 -50.37 -9.77
C GLY A 67 20.35 -49.25 -8.74
N CYS A 68 20.93 -49.44 -7.56
CA CYS A 68 21.49 -50.60 -6.86
C CYS A 68 21.25 -50.38 -5.36
N ALA A 69 20.73 -51.39 -4.68
CA ALA A 69 20.83 -51.52 -3.23
C ALA A 69 21.52 -52.85 -2.95
N GLU A 70 22.46 -52.87 -2.01
CA GLU A 70 22.79 -54.00 -1.11
C GLU A 70 23.76 -53.49 -0.03
N PRO A 71 23.91 -54.17 1.12
CA PRO A 71 22.92 -54.87 1.95
C PRO A 71 23.03 -54.38 3.43
N GLY A 72 22.01 -54.40 4.27
CA GLY A 72 21.37 -55.61 4.78
C GLY A 72 22.16 -56.17 5.98
N SER A 73 21.72 -55.85 7.21
CA SER A 73 21.88 -56.74 8.36
C SER A 73 20.70 -56.55 9.31
N THR A 74 20.05 -57.67 9.58
CA THR A 74 18.73 -57.87 10.13
C THR A 74 18.75 -58.02 11.66
N SER A 75 17.53 -58.11 12.21
CA SER A 75 17.13 -58.53 13.57
C SER A 75 16.89 -57.36 14.51
N GLY A 76 15.75 -57.24 15.19
CA GLY A 76 14.81 -58.26 15.65
C GLY A 76 14.54 -57.93 17.12
N GLY A 77 13.29 -57.58 17.47
CA GLY A 77 12.96 -57.11 18.81
C GLY A 77 13.06 -58.20 19.90
N THR A 78 13.28 -57.79 21.14
CA THR A 78 12.54 -58.17 22.37
C THR A 78 13.20 -57.53 23.60
N ALA A 79 12.41 -57.38 24.66
CA ALA A 79 12.64 -56.59 25.86
C ALA A 79 13.69 -57.14 26.85
N ALA A 80 14.27 -56.24 27.65
CA ALA A 80 14.26 -56.21 29.12
C ALA A 80 15.61 -55.83 29.78
N ALA A 81 15.51 -54.79 30.63
CA ALA A 81 16.18 -54.55 31.91
C ALA A 81 17.72 -54.63 32.05
N GLY A 82 18.32 -53.49 32.43
CA GLY A 82 19.58 -53.49 33.19
C GLY A 82 20.38 -52.18 33.19
N GLY A 83 20.22 -51.38 34.25
CA GLY A 83 21.35 -50.79 34.98
C GLY A 83 22.10 -49.57 34.42
N ALA A 84 21.80 -48.42 35.05
CA ALA A 84 22.75 -47.46 35.64
C ALA A 84 23.60 -46.51 34.77
N ALA A 85 23.37 -45.22 35.05
CA ALA A 85 24.33 -44.11 35.17
C ALA A 85 25.04 -43.63 33.89
N GLY A 86 24.43 -42.61 33.26
CA GLY A 86 25.11 -41.69 32.36
C GLY A 86 24.43 -40.33 32.46
N THR A 87 25.13 -39.36 33.02
CA THR A 87 24.75 -37.95 33.07
C THR A 87 24.56 -37.43 31.63
N THR A 88 23.35 -37.02 31.29
CA THR A 88 23.14 -36.16 30.11
C THR A 88 22.37 -34.93 30.56
N ASP A 89 22.96 -33.79 30.21
CA ASP A 89 22.47 -32.45 30.42
C ASP A 89 20.97 -32.35 30.25
N ALA A 90 20.35 -31.60 31.17
CA ALA A 90 19.05 -31.02 30.96
C ALA A 90 19.14 -30.09 29.74
N ALA A 91 18.95 -30.67 28.55
CA ALA A 91 18.50 -29.95 27.39
C ALA A 91 17.18 -29.30 27.82
N ALA A 92 17.27 -28.01 28.16
CA ALA A 92 16.12 -27.16 28.26
C ALA A 92 15.32 -27.38 26.98
N ALA A 93 14.21 -28.09 27.11
CA ALA A 93 13.22 -28.18 26.07
C ALA A 93 12.75 -26.76 25.85
N THR A 94 13.33 -26.08 24.86
CA THR A 94 12.76 -24.88 24.29
C THR A 94 11.35 -25.27 23.91
N SER A 95 10.40 -24.83 24.73
CA SER A 95 8.99 -24.93 24.38
C SER A 95 8.89 -24.35 22.98
N PRO A 96 8.26 -25.03 22.01
CA PRO A 96 7.99 -24.40 20.73
C PRO A 96 7.28 -23.10 21.09
N GLY A 97 7.90 -21.98 20.72
CA GLY A 97 7.36 -20.65 21.02
C GLY A 97 5.90 -20.67 20.63
N VAL A 98 5.07 -20.02 21.46
CA VAL A 98 3.65 -19.84 21.17
C VAL A 98 3.55 -19.12 19.83
N GLY A 99 3.55 -19.90 18.75
CA GLY A 99 3.35 -19.42 17.40
C GLY A 99 1.91 -18.98 17.33
N ASN A 100 1.68 -17.82 16.72
CA ASN A 100 0.34 -17.39 16.40
C ASN A 100 -0.36 -18.56 15.68
N PRO A 101 -1.44 -19.16 16.23
CA PRO A 101 -2.09 -20.32 15.64
C PRO A 101 -2.71 -20.02 14.26
N LEU A 102 -2.77 -18.75 13.87
CA LEU A 102 -3.25 -18.27 12.57
C LEU A 102 -2.12 -17.95 11.56
N ALA A 103 -0.87 -17.89 12.00
CA ALA A 103 0.25 -17.65 11.10
C ALA A 103 0.46 -18.90 10.25
N ALA A 104 0.30 -18.77 8.93
CA ALA A 104 0.53 -19.88 8.01
C ALA A 104 2.03 -20.26 7.96
N GLY A 105 2.91 -19.39 8.47
CA GLY A 105 4.36 -19.63 8.53
C GLY A 105 4.99 -19.75 7.14
N THR A 106 4.29 -19.30 6.11
CA THR A 106 4.78 -19.32 4.74
C THR A 106 5.89 -18.27 4.57
N PRO A 107 6.81 -18.41 3.60
CA PRO A 107 7.84 -17.40 3.31
C PRO A 107 7.29 -15.99 3.03
N TRP A 108 6.00 -15.88 2.71
CA TRP A 108 5.30 -14.63 2.44
C TRP A 108 4.56 -14.05 3.66
N ASP A 109 4.57 -14.75 4.80
CA ASP A 109 3.94 -14.30 6.04
C ASP A 109 4.91 -13.38 6.79
N PRO A 110 4.57 -12.11 7.02
CA PRO A 110 5.48 -11.18 7.70
C PRO A 110 5.66 -11.57 9.17
N ASP A 111 6.90 -11.56 9.65
CA ASP A 111 7.19 -11.71 11.06
C ASP A 111 6.82 -10.41 11.81
N LEU A 112 5.64 -10.42 12.45
CA LEU A 112 5.14 -9.30 13.22
C LEU A 112 5.81 -9.16 14.60
N ILE A 113 6.57 -10.16 15.06
CA ILE A 113 7.26 -10.15 16.36
C ILE A 113 8.66 -9.56 16.21
N ALA A 114 9.38 -9.97 15.17
CA ALA A 114 10.72 -9.48 14.85
C ALA A 114 10.78 -9.04 13.38
N PRO A 115 10.15 -7.91 13.02
CA PRO A 115 10.15 -7.43 11.65
C PRO A 115 11.58 -7.17 11.18
N ARG A 116 11.93 -7.71 10.01
CA ARG A 116 13.25 -7.54 9.39
C ARG A 116 13.12 -6.69 8.14
N ARG A 117 14.01 -5.72 8.01
CA ARG A 117 14.19 -4.96 6.77
C ARG A 117 15.02 -5.82 5.80
N HIS A 118 14.60 -5.87 4.53
CA HIS A 118 15.23 -6.73 3.53
C HIS A 118 16.27 -6.01 2.65
N TRP A 119 16.38 -4.69 2.78
CA TRP A 119 17.30 -3.85 2.01
C TRP A 119 17.80 -2.66 2.85
N ASP A 120 18.86 -2.02 2.39
CA ASP A 120 19.45 -0.85 3.05
C ASP A 120 18.76 0.46 2.62
N LEU A 121 18.82 1.46 3.50
CA LEU A 121 18.35 2.81 3.19
C LEU A 121 19.34 3.55 2.28
N VAL A 122 18.83 4.23 1.26
CA VAL A 122 19.67 4.81 0.19
C VAL A 122 19.70 6.33 0.20
N LEU A 123 18.79 6.99 0.91
CA LEU A 123 18.77 8.45 0.99
C LEU A 123 19.81 8.96 1.99
N SER A 124 20.47 10.04 1.60
CA SER A 124 21.39 10.77 2.47
C SER A 124 20.65 11.59 3.53
N GLU A 125 21.36 11.98 4.59
CA GLU A 125 20.80 12.85 5.63
C GLU A 125 20.30 14.18 5.09
N ASP A 126 21.01 14.76 4.11
CA ASP A 126 20.63 16.01 3.44
C ASP A 126 19.31 15.88 2.66
N GLU A 127 19.14 14.77 1.94
CA GLU A 127 17.90 14.44 1.21
C GLU A 127 16.74 14.22 2.19
N ARG A 128 16.98 13.49 3.28
CA ARG A 128 15.97 13.23 4.34
C ARG A 128 15.53 14.53 5.03
N ALA A 129 16.44 15.45 5.29
CA ALA A 129 16.11 16.76 5.86
C ALA A 129 15.23 17.60 4.91
N GLY A 130 15.54 17.60 3.60
CA GLY A 130 14.69 18.23 2.60
C GLY A 130 13.31 17.59 2.50
N LEU A 131 13.24 16.26 2.55
CA LEU A 131 11.98 15.51 2.55
C LEU A 131 11.13 15.80 3.78
N ALA A 132 11.73 15.91 4.97
CA ALA A 132 11.00 16.23 6.21
C ALA A 132 10.22 17.54 6.06
N VAL A 133 10.89 18.59 5.61
CA VAL A 133 10.25 19.89 5.37
C VAL A 133 9.16 19.80 4.30
N LEU A 134 9.39 19.05 3.22
CA LEU A 134 8.38 18.86 2.18
C LEU A 134 7.16 18.09 2.69
N CYS A 135 7.34 17.06 3.51
CA CYS A 135 6.24 16.31 4.12
C CYS A 135 5.39 17.22 5.01
N ASP A 136 6.02 18.09 5.80
CA ASP A 136 5.33 19.03 6.68
C ASP A 136 4.61 20.15 5.92
N VAL A 137 5.07 20.49 4.71
CA VAL A 137 4.31 21.39 3.81
C VAL A 137 3.07 20.68 3.24
N ILE A 138 3.13 19.38 3.01
CA ILE A 138 2.03 18.59 2.43
C ILE A 138 0.95 18.26 3.48
N ILE A 139 1.37 17.81 4.67
CA ILE A 139 0.52 17.57 5.84
C ILE A 139 1.18 18.29 7.03
N PRO A 140 0.81 19.55 7.28
CA PRO A 140 1.32 20.31 8.42
C PRO A 140 0.70 19.83 9.74
N ALA A 141 1.34 20.18 10.86
CA ALA A 141 0.71 20.02 12.17
C ALA A 141 -0.51 20.94 12.29
N ASP A 142 -1.57 20.43 12.91
CA ASP A 142 -2.77 21.18 13.23
C ASP A 142 -3.20 20.97 14.70
N GLU A 143 -4.46 21.32 15.03
CA GLU A 143 -4.97 21.17 16.40
C GLU A 143 -5.20 19.71 16.81
N VAL A 144 -5.40 18.81 15.85
CA VAL A 144 -5.80 17.41 16.08
C VAL A 144 -4.64 16.46 15.89
N SER A 145 -3.76 16.76 14.93
CA SER A 145 -2.77 15.84 14.40
C SER A 145 -1.38 16.48 14.30
N PRO A 146 -0.31 15.70 14.52
CA PRO A 146 1.06 16.17 14.37
C PRO A 146 1.43 16.33 12.88
N ALA A 147 2.55 16.98 12.60
CA ALA A 147 3.08 17.07 11.23
C ALA A 147 3.51 15.70 10.70
N ALA A 148 3.52 15.52 9.38
CA ALA A 148 3.88 14.24 8.77
C ALA A 148 5.30 13.76 9.12
N SER A 149 6.28 14.66 9.24
CA SER A 149 7.63 14.28 9.63
C SER A 149 7.69 13.69 11.05
N ALA A 150 6.81 14.12 11.95
CA ALA A 150 6.79 13.70 13.35
C ALA A 150 6.26 12.26 13.54
N VAL A 151 5.49 11.74 12.58
CA VAL A 151 4.95 10.36 12.62
C VAL A 151 5.77 9.38 11.79
N GLY A 152 6.97 9.76 11.36
CA GLY A 152 7.88 8.87 10.63
C GLY A 152 7.60 8.78 9.13
N ALA A 153 6.90 9.75 8.53
CA ALA A 153 6.63 9.73 7.08
C ALA A 153 7.92 9.69 6.25
N VAL A 154 8.97 10.37 6.69
CA VAL A 154 10.28 10.38 6.01
C VAL A 154 10.91 8.99 5.99
N ASP A 155 10.82 8.25 7.10
CA ASP A 155 11.39 6.90 7.20
C ASP A 155 10.63 5.91 6.33
N TYR A 156 9.31 6.05 6.23
CA TYR A 156 8.49 5.30 5.28
C TYR A 156 8.90 5.58 3.84
N ILE A 157 9.09 6.85 3.47
CA ILE A 157 9.45 7.25 2.11
C ILE A 157 10.84 6.73 1.74
N ASP A 158 11.82 6.85 2.63
CA ASP A 158 13.18 6.32 2.43
C ASP A 158 13.13 4.80 2.22
N GLU A 159 12.39 4.08 3.05
CA GLU A 159 12.20 2.63 2.88
C GLU A 159 11.50 2.27 1.56
N TRP A 160 10.48 3.03 1.18
CA TRP A 160 9.76 2.82 -0.08
C TRP A 160 10.70 2.96 -1.27
N VAL A 161 11.45 4.05 -1.36
CA VAL A 161 12.33 4.31 -2.51
C VAL A 161 13.59 3.47 -2.51
N SER A 162 13.98 2.93 -1.36
CA SER A 162 15.08 1.97 -1.22
C SER A 162 14.76 0.57 -1.75
N ALA A 163 13.47 0.22 -1.84
CA ALA A 163 13.10 -1.12 -2.24
C ALA A 163 13.61 -1.45 -3.65
N PRO A 164 14.16 -2.66 -3.89
CA PRO A 164 14.87 -2.99 -5.13
C PRO A 164 13.96 -3.23 -6.35
N TYR A 165 12.66 -3.02 -6.21
CA TYR A 165 11.66 -3.25 -7.26
C TYR A 165 11.66 -2.14 -8.31
N ASP A 166 11.31 -2.47 -9.56
CA ASP A 166 11.39 -1.54 -10.70
C ASP A 166 10.61 -0.23 -10.49
N GLY A 167 9.42 -0.30 -9.90
CA GLY A 167 8.59 0.87 -9.59
C GLY A 167 9.26 1.79 -8.57
N GLN A 168 9.75 1.22 -7.47
CA GLN A 168 10.40 1.95 -6.38
C GLN A 168 11.73 2.55 -6.81
N ARG A 169 12.50 1.86 -7.66
CA ARG A 169 13.71 2.45 -8.28
C ARG A 169 13.38 3.63 -9.18
N ALA A 170 12.26 3.58 -9.92
CA ALA A 170 11.80 4.72 -10.72
C ALA A 170 11.34 5.88 -9.83
N ASP A 171 10.66 5.57 -8.72
CA ASP A 171 10.27 6.56 -7.71
C ASP A 171 11.49 7.23 -7.08
N LEU A 172 12.56 6.48 -6.76
CA LEU A 172 13.81 7.03 -6.23
C LEU A 172 14.42 8.09 -7.16
N VAL A 173 14.47 7.80 -8.47
CA VAL A 173 14.97 8.75 -9.48
C VAL A 173 14.12 10.02 -9.51
N LEU A 174 12.80 9.86 -9.45
CA LEU A 174 11.86 10.99 -9.43
C LEU A 174 12.02 11.84 -8.16
N VAL A 175 12.12 11.20 -6.99
CA VAL A 175 12.28 11.87 -5.68
C VAL A 175 13.57 12.66 -5.64
N ARG A 176 14.71 12.05 -6.01
CA ARG A 176 16.00 12.74 -6.06
C ARG A 176 16.01 13.91 -7.03
N GLY A 177 15.45 13.71 -8.23
CA GLY A 177 15.32 14.78 -9.22
C GLY A 177 14.46 15.94 -8.73
N GLY A 178 13.39 15.63 -8.00
CA GLY A 178 12.51 16.63 -7.38
C GLY A 178 13.17 17.43 -6.26
N LEU A 179 13.92 16.79 -5.38
CA LEU A 179 14.67 17.48 -4.31
C LEU A 179 15.72 18.45 -4.88
N VAL A 180 16.47 18.00 -5.89
CA VAL A 180 17.43 18.88 -6.59
C VAL A 180 16.71 20.05 -7.28
N TRP A 181 15.54 19.78 -7.87
CA TRP A 181 14.74 20.83 -8.49
C TRP A 181 14.25 21.86 -7.47
N LEU A 182 13.80 21.42 -6.28
CA LEU A 182 13.35 22.31 -5.20
C LEU A 182 14.47 23.23 -4.73
N ASP A 183 15.68 22.69 -4.49
CA ASP A 183 16.83 23.50 -4.08
C ASP A 183 17.20 24.51 -5.18
N ARG A 184 17.21 24.10 -6.45
CA ARG A 184 17.49 25.02 -7.57
C ARG A 184 16.43 26.12 -7.73
N GLU A 185 15.16 25.78 -7.58
CA GLU A 185 14.07 26.75 -7.68
C GLU A 185 14.12 27.75 -6.50
N SER A 186 14.51 27.26 -5.32
CA SER A 186 14.74 28.09 -4.12
C SER A 186 15.86 29.11 -4.35
N GLU A 187 16.99 28.67 -4.91
CA GLU A 187 18.11 29.55 -5.25
C GLU A 187 17.70 30.59 -6.30
N THR A 188 16.94 30.16 -7.32
CA THR A 188 16.52 31.03 -8.42
C THR A 188 15.58 32.15 -7.96
N ARG A 189 14.68 31.87 -7.01
CA ARG A 189 13.69 32.85 -6.53
C ARG A 189 14.17 33.70 -5.37
N PHE A 190 14.96 33.12 -4.47
CA PHE A 190 15.23 33.70 -3.15
C PHE A 190 16.72 33.99 -2.87
N GLY A 191 17.60 33.68 -3.82
CA GLY A 191 19.02 34.04 -3.79
C GLY A 191 19.96 32.83 -3.67
N GLU A 192 21.22 33.04 -4.07
CA GLU A 192 22.25 31.99 -4.13
C GLU A 192 22.45 31.29 -2.78
N GLY A 193 22.51 29.96 -2.80
CA GLY A 193 22.74 29.12 -1.63
C GLY A 193 21.53 28.92 -0.72
N ARG A 194 20.35 29.48 -1.03
CA ARG A 194 19.11 29.19 -0.31
C ARG A 194 18.55 27.83 -0.73
N ARG A 195 18.53 26.88 0.19
CA ARG A 195 17.91 25.57 -0.01
C ARG A 195 16.44 25.59 0.40
N PHE A 196 15.66 24.65 -0.12
CA PHE A 196 14.22 24.56 0.15
C PHE A 196 13.91 24.44 1.65
N ARG A 197 14.74 23.70 2.38
CA ARG A 197 14.60 23.49 3.84
C ARG A 197 14.76 24.78 4.65
N ASP A 198 15.53 25.74 4.12
CA ASP A 198 15.89 27.00 4.79
C ASP A 198 14.98 28.17 4.38
N LEU A 199 13.93 27.86 3.60
CA LEU A 199 12.93 28.84 3.22
C LEU A 199 11.95 29.11 4.36
N THR A 200 11.32 30.28 4.31
CA THR A 200 10.14 30.58 5.13
C THR A 200 8.94 29.80 4.59
N ASP A 201 7.90 29.60 5.41
CA ASP A 201 6.75 28.80 4.99
C ASP A 201 6.02 29.43 3.81
N ALA A 202 5.92 30.76 3.75
CA ALA A 202 5.36 31.47 2.60
C ALA A 202 6.16 31.24 1.31
N GLU A 203 7.49 31.20 1.39
CA GLU A 203 8.37 30.92 0.25
C GLU A 203 8.24 29.45 -0.22
N LYS A 204 8.14 28.50 0.72
CA LYS A 204 7.89 27.08 0.42
C LYS A 204 6.54 26.90 -0.28
N THR A 205 5.48 27.48 0.27
CA THR A 205 4.12 27.42 -0.30
C THR A 205 4.10 27.98 -1.71
N ALA A 206 4.77 29.12 -1.97
CA ALA A 206 4.82 29.71 -3.30
C ALA A 206 5.45 28.78 -4.35
N ILE A 207 6.51 28.03 -4.00
CA ILE A 207 7.09 27.02 -4.90
C ILE A 207 6.13 25.84 -5.08
N CYS A 208 5.55 25.34 -3.99
CA CYS A 208 4.66 24.17 -4.02
C CYS A 208 3.35 24.44 -4.80
N ASP A 209 2.81 25.66 -4.75
CA ASP A 209 1.60 26.05 -5.46
C ASP A 209 1.75 25.96 -6.99
N ASP A 210 2.94 26.24 -7.52
CA ASP A 210 3.21 26.17 -8.97
C ASP A 210 3.23 24.74 -9.50
N ILE A 211 3.50 23.77 -8.63
CA ILE A 211 3.66 22.35 -8.97
C ILE A 211 2.53 21.47 -8.40
N CYS A 212 1.60 22.04 -7.64
CA CYS A 212 0.58 21.27 -6.91
C CYS A 212 -0.35 20.46 -7.82
N TRP A 213 -0.57 20.92 -9.06
CA TRP A 213 -1.45 20.27 -10.04
C TRP A 213 -0.74 20.04 -11.37
N ILE A 214 -0.49 18.76 -11.71
CA ILE A 214 0.19 18.36 -12.97
C ILE A 214 -0.44 19.01 -14.22
N ARG A 215 -1.78 19.12 -14.26
CA ARG A 215 -2.50 19.68 -15.42
C ARG A 215 -2.40 21.20 -15.55
N ARG A 216 -2.06 21.91 -14.45
CA ARG A 216 -1.96 23.38 -14.40
C ARG A 216 -0.51 23.86 -14.35
N ALA A 217 0.42 23.00 -13.99
CA ALA A 217 1.84 23.32 -13.93
C ALA A 217 2.36 23.81 -15.28
N ALA A 218 3.25 24.80 -15.23
CA ALA A 218 3.89 25.32 -16.42
C ALA A 218 4.64 24.20 -17.18
N PRO A 219 4.76 24.26 -18.52
CA PRO A 219 5.44 23.25 -19.33
C PRO A 219 6.83 22.81 -18.81
N GLU A 220 7.58 23.76 -18.26
CA GLU A 220 8.89 23.65 -17.64
C GLU A 220 8.86 22.96 -16.26
N HIS A 221 7.76 23.06 -15.52
CA HIS A 221 7.59 22.48 -14.19
C HIS A 221 6.87 21.13 -14.20
N ARG A 222 6.54 20.57 -15.38
CA ARG A 222 5.80 19.31 -15.47
C ARG A 222 6.45 18.13 -14.76
N MET A 223 7.79 18.04 -14.76
CA MET A 223 8.49 16.97 -14.03
C MET A 223 8.41 17.20 -12.52
N ALA A 224 8.60 18.43 -12.06
CA ALA A 224 8.46 18.81 -10.66
C ALA A 224 7.02 18.55 -10.14
N ALA A 225 6.01 18.83 -10.96
CA ALA A 225 4.62 18.54 -10.61
C ALA A 225 4.32 17.04 -10.49
N ARG A 226 4.96 16.19 -11.31
CA ARG A 226 4.86 14.72 -11.17
C ARG A 226 5.53 14.24 -9.88
N PHE A 227 6.70 14.79 -9.57
CA PHE A 227 7.39 14.55 -8.31
C PHE A 227 6.51 14.94 -7.12
N PHE A 228 5.93 16.14 -7.13
CA PHE A 228 5.09 16.62 -6.04
C PHE A 228 3.81 15.79 -5.85
N ALA A 229 3.19 15.36 -6.95
CA ALA A 229 2.08 14.41 -6.88
C ALA A 229 2.50 13.09 -6.22
N LYS A 230 3.65 12.51 -6.61
CA LYS A 230 4.16 11.29 -5.99
C LYS A 230 4.46 11.49 -4.50
N MET A 231 5.07 12.62 -4.14
CA MET A 231 5.36 12.96 -2.74
C MET A 231 4.08 13.10 -1.92
N ARG A 232 3.03 13.72 -2.47
CA ARG A 232 1.73 13.77 -1.80
C ARG A 232 1.15 12.38 -1.56
N ASP A 233 1.17 11.52 -2.57
CA ASP A 233 0.65 10.15 -2.45
C ASP A 233 1.41 9.36 -1.38
N LEU A 234 2.75 9.44 -1.37
CA LEU A 234 3.57 8.75 -0.39
C LEU A 234 3.42 9.33 1.02
N THR A 235 3.36 10.66 1.16
CA THR A 235 3.20 11.33 2.45
C THR A 235 1.84 11.01 3.06
N ALA A 236 0.77 11.07 2.26
CA ALA A 236 -0.57 10.70 2.71
C ALA A 236 -0.65 9.21 3.10
N THR A 237 -0.02 8.33 2.31
CA THR A 237 0.05 6.90 2.62
C THR A 237 0.77 6.67 3.94
N ALA A 238 1.91 7.33 4.15
CA ALA A 238 2.67 7.21 5.39
C ALA A 238 1.88 7.73 6.59
N PHE A 239 1.23 8.89 6.46
CA PHE A 239 0.52 9.55 7.56
C PHE A 239 -0.78 8.83 7.95
N TYR A 240 -1.69 8.60 7.01
CA TYR A 240 -3.01 8.04 7.30
C TYR A 240 -3.00 6.53 7.61
N THR A 241 -1.82 5.89 7.57
CA THR A 241 -1.63 4.51 8.05
C THR A 241 -1.06 4.45 9.47
N THR A 242 -0.75 5.59 10.10
CA THR A 242 -0.40 5.65 11.53
C THR A 242 -1.64 5.80 12.41
N HIS A 243 -1.48 5.60 13.71
CA HIS A 243 -2.56 5.80 14.67
C HIS A 243 -3.05 7.26 14.70
N GLU A 244 -2.11 8.21 14.62
CA GLU A 244 -2.39 9.64 14.61
C GLU A 244 -3.17 10.05 13.35
N GLY A 245 -2.71 9.62 12.17
CA GLY A 245 -3.41 9.93 10.92
C GLY A 245 -4.77 9.23 10.82
N MET A 246 -4.91 7.98 11.30
CA MET A 246 -6.22 7.32 11.38
C MET A 246 -7.18 8.07 12.30
N ALA A 247 -6.70 8.58 13.45
CA ALA A 247 -7.51 9.37 14.36
C ALA A 247 -7.95 10.70 13.76
N ASP A 248 -7.09 11.35 12.98
CA ASP A 248 -7.37 12.63 12.30
C ASP A 248 -8.61 12.56 11.39
N ILE A 249 -8.72 11.50 10.59
CA ILE A 249 -9.90 11.27 9.72
C ILE A 249 -11.08 10.59 10.43
N GLY A 250 -10.97 10.34 11.74
CA GLY A 250 -12.00 9.65 12.52
C GLY A 250 -12.17 8.17 12.14
N TYR A 251 -11.11 7.51 11.66
CA TYR A 251 -11.15 6.10 11.32
C TYR A 251 -11.19 5.25 12.61
N VAL A 252 -12.31 4.54 12.82
CA VAL A 252 -12.55 3.67 13.98
C VAL A 252 -12.25 2.18 13.69
N GLY A 253 -11.80 1.86 12.47
CA GLY A 253 -11.46 0.49 12.10
C GLY A 253 -10.24 -0.05 12.85
N ASN A 254 -9.83 -1.30 12.56
CA ASN A 254 -8.76 -2.02 13.26
C ASN A 254 -9.00 -2.23 14.78
N THR A 255 -10.18 -1.88 15.29
CA THR A 255 -10.63 -2.21 16.64
C THR A 255 -11.44 -3.50 16.60
N ALA A 256 -11.06 -4.49 17.42
CA ALA A 256 -11.82 -5.73 17.52
C ALA A 256 -13.20 -5.49 18.14
N LEU A 257 -14.25 -5.86 17.42
CA LEU A 257 -15.63 -5.80 17.93
C LEU A 257 -16.05 -7.17 18.47
N ALA A 258 -16.56 -7.21 19.69
CA ALA A 258 -17.10 -8.44 20.28
C ALA A 258 -18.40 -8.91 19.60
N ARG A 259 -19.16 -7.96 19.05
CA ARG A 259 -20.39 -8.19 18.30
C ARG A 259 -20.46 -7.24 17.12
N TRP A 260 -20.96 -7.73 16.00
CA TRP A 260 -21.30 -6.89 14.87
C TRP A 260 -22.68 -6.26 15.13
N GLU A 261 -22.73 -4.95 15.26
CA GLU A 261 -23.99 -4.21 15.34
C GLU A 261 -24.45 -3.84 13.93
N ALA A 262 -25.76 -4.00 13.66
CA ALA A 262 -26.32 -3.55 12.40
C ALA A 262 -26.16 -2.02 12.25
N PRO A 263 -26.11 -1.49 11.02
CA PRO A 263 -26.07 -0.05 10.82
C PRO A 263 -27.18 0.66 11.61
N PRO A 264 -26.93 1.87 12.16
CA PRO A 264 -27.92 2.60 12.95
C PRO A 264 -29.24 2.76 12.19
N ALA A 265 -30.37 2.67 12.90
CA ALA A 265 -31.70 2.77 12.30
C ALA A 265 -31.92 4.07 11.50
N GLU A 266 -31.24 5.15 11.87
CA GLU A 266 -31.23 6.40 11.10
C GLU A 266 -30.64 6.22 9.70
N VAL A 267 -29.51 5.53 9.58
CA VAL A 267 -28.84 5.24 8.30
C VAL A 267 -29.71 4.32 7.45
N LEU A 268 -30.30 3.29 8.06
CA LEU A 268 -31.21 2.38 7.36
C LEU A 268 -32.46 3.10 6.83
N ARG A 269 -33.04 4.03 7.61
CA ARG A 269 -34.15 4.88 7.13
C ARG A 269 -33.72 5.79 5.99
N HIS A 270 -32.54 6.39 6.08
CA HIS A 270 -32.00 7.26 5.03
C HIS A 270 -31.81 6.50 3.71
N LEU A 271 -31.36 5.24 3.80
CA LEU A 271 -31.16 4.36 2.64
C LEU A 271 -32.43 3.63 2.18
N GLY A 272 -33.56 3.78 2.88
CA GLY A 272 -34.82 3.10 2.54
C GLY A 272 -34.82 1.59 2.80
N LEU A 273 -33.99 1.11 3.72
CA LEU A 273 -33.83 -0.30 4.08
C LEU A 273 -34.47 -0.67 5.44
N ALA A 274 -35.08 0.29 6.12
CA ALA A 274 -35.69 0.15 7.45
C ALA A 274 -37.21 -0.05 7.40
#